data_AF-A0A938P7U5-F1
#
_entry.id   AF-A0A938P7U5-F1
#
_cell.length_a   1.000
_cell.length_b   1.000
_cell.length_c   1.000
_cell.angle_alpha   90.00
_cell.angle_beta   90.00
_cell.angle_gamma   90.00
#
_symmetry.space_group_name_H-M   'P 1'
#
loop_
_entity.id
_entity.type
_entity.pdbx_description
1 polymer ?
#
loop_
_entity_poly.entity_id
_entity_poly.type
_entity_poly.pdbx_seq_one_letter_code
_entity_poly.pdbx_strand_id
1 'polypeptide(L)'
;MRSKQWQWAVVAGAMLLAGCAGPRVVFVPSADAPVRAGPGMRGRIYVWTGATWELSRNRVPVPEGMYIWDAGDPAPGREQGAEQP
;
A
#
# COMPACT_ATOMS: atom_id res chain seq x y z
N MET A 1 -0.40 -42.28 36.69
CA MET A 1 -0.90 -41.83 35.38
C MET A 1 -1.48 -40.41 35.47
N ARG A 2 -0.66 -39.37 35.69
CA ARG A 2 -1.13 -37.95 35.72
C ARG A 2 -0.21 -36.96 34.99
N SER A 3 1.00 -37.38 34.60
CA SER A 3 2.00 -36.52 33.97
C SER A 3 1.79 -36.31 32.46
N LYS A 4 1.16 -37.25 31.76
CA LYS A 4 1.01 -37.21 30.29
C LYS A 4 -0.04 -36.19 29.82
N GLN A 5 -0.99 -35.83 30.69
CA GLN A 5 -2.10 -34.91 30.37
C GLN A 5 -1.63 -33.44 30.30
N TRP A 6 -0.60 -33.08 31.06
CA TRP A 6 0.00 -31.75 31.04
C TRP A 6 0.80 -31.46 29.77
N GLN A 7 1.42 -32.48 29.17
CA GLN A 7 2.21 -32.31 27.95
C GLN A 7 1.35 -31.88 26.75
N TRP A 8 0.12 -32.38 26.62
CA TRP A 8 -0.77 -32.00 25.52
C TRP A 8 -1.29 -30.56 25.66
N ALA A 9 -1.52 -30.10 26.89
CA ALA A 9 -2.01 -28.74 27.14
C ALA A 9 -0.97 -27.67 26.75
N VAL A 10 0.32 -27.94 26.98
CA VAL A 10 1.41 -27.02 26.61
C VAL A 10 1.56 -26.92 25.08
N VAL A 11 1.44 -28.04 24.37
CA VAL A 11 1.55 -28.06 22.90
C VAL A 11 0.37 -27.35 22.24
N ALA A 12 -0.85 -27.54 22.75
CA ALA A 12 -2.04 -26.84 22.23
C ALA A 12 -2.00 -25.33 22.48
N GLY A 13 -1.46 -24.89 23.63
CA GLY A 13 -1.30 -23.46 23.94
C GLY A 13 -0.29 -22.74 23.04
N ALA A 14 0.77 -23.43 22.61
CA ALA A 14 1.81 -22.84 21.76
C ALA A 14 1.32 -22.55 20.32
N MET A 15 0.39 -23.34 19.78
CA MET A 15 -0.14 -23.14 18.42
C MET A 15 -1.03 -21.89 18.29
N LEU A 16 -1.68 -21.45 19.37
CA LEU A 16 -2.50 -20.24 19.38
C LEU A 16 -1.67 -18.94 19.34
N LEU A 17 -0.40 -18.99 19.76
CA LEU A 17 0.49 -17.82 19.81
C LEU A 17 1.23 -17.57 18.48
N ALA A 18 1.31 -18.56 17.60
CA ALA A 18 1.98 -18.43 16.30
C ALA A 18 1.10 -17.77 15.21
N GLY A 19 -0.19 -17.54 15.47
CA GLY A 19 -1.16 -17.07 14.46
C GLY A 19 -1.48 -15.57 14.45
N CYS A 20 -0.95 -14.76 15.36
CA CYS A 20 -1.55 -13.44 15.66
C CYS A 20 -0.90 -12.18 15.04
N ALA A 21 0.19 -12.25 14.28
CA ALA A 21 0.92 -11.01 13.96
C ALA A 21 1.57 -10.92 12.57
N GLY A 22 0.91 -11.46 11.53
CA GLY A 22 1.32 -11.18 10.15
C GLY A 22 0.80 -9.81 9.68
N PRO A 23 1.52 -9.09 8.80
CA PRO A 23 1.00 -7.87 8.18
C PRO A 23 -0.32 -8.18 7.46
N ARG A 24 -1.39 -7.46 7.83
CA ARG A 24 -2.69 -7.58 7.19
C ARG A 24 -2.67 -6.77 5.90
N VAL A 25 -2.85 -7.45 4.77
CA VAL A 25 -3.00 -6.82 3.46
C VAL A 25 -4.50 -6.72 3.16
N VAL A 26 -4.95 -5.51 2.82
CA VAL A 26 -6.33 -5.27 2.36
C VAL A 26 -6.22 -4.76 0.93
N PHE A 27 -6.95 -5.39 0.02
CA PHE A 27 -7.10 -4.88 -1.34
C PHE A 27 -8.17 -3.78 -1.31
N VAL A 28 -7.76 -2.57 -1.66
CA VAL A 28 -8.66 -1.42 -1.77
C VAL A 28 -8.76 -1.07 -3.25
N PRO A 29 -9.97 -0.97 -3.84
CA PRO A 29 -10.15 -0.50 -5.20
C PRO A 29 -9.52 0.90 -5.35
N SER A 30 -8.55 1.03 -6.26
CA SER A 30 -7.76 2.25 -6.41
C SER A 30 -8.56 3.49 -6.82
N ALA A 31 -9.71 3.29 -7.46
CA ALA A 31 -10.57 4.36 -7.97
C ALA A 31 -11.30 5.14 -6.86
N ASP A 32 -11.57 4.50 -5.73
CA ASP A 32 -12.51 5.02 -4.73
C ASP A 32 -11.84 5.51 -3.44
N ALA A 33 -10.52 5.31 -3.30
CA ALA A 33 -9.82 5.64 -2.06
C ALA A 33 -8.40 6.20 -2.29
N PRO A 34 -8.14 7.47 -1.96
CA PRO A 34 -6.77 7.97 -1.87
C PRO A 34 -6.03 7.23 -0.76
N VAL A 35 -4.84 6.74 -1.07
CA VAL A 35 -3.95 6.12 -0.07
C VAL A 35 -3.09 7.21 0.57
N ARG A 36 -2.82 7.11 1.88
CA ARG A 36 -1.84 8.00 2.54
C ARG A 36 -0.48 7.32 2.65
N ALA A 37 0.57 8.07 2.35
CA ALA A 37 1.94 7.61 2.51
C ALA A 37 2.26 7.37 4.00
N GLY A 38 2.67 6.15 4.32
CA GLY A 38 3.14 5.79 5.66
C GLY A 38 4.60 6.17 5.90
N PRO A 39 5.09 6.01 7.14
CA PRO A 39 6.48 6.29 7.50
C PRO A 39 7.47 5.52 6.61
N GLY A 40 8.48 6.22 6.09
CA GLY A 40 9.57 5.61 5.30
C GLY A 40 9.16 5.12 3.90
N MET A 41 7.98 5.49 3.41
CA MET A 41 7.51 5.07 2.09
C MET A 41 8.43 5.57 0.97
N ARG A 42 8.69 4.70 -0.01
CA ARG A 42 9.46 5.02 -1.22
C ARG A 42 8.77 4.48 -2.46
N GLY A 43 8.67 5.29 -3.50
CA GLY A 43 8.00 4.94 -4.75
C GLY A 43 8.59 5.67 -5.94
N ARG A 44 8.18 5.28 -7.15
CA ARG A 44 8.37 6.14 -8.33
C ARG A 44 7.20 7.11 -8.38
N ILE A 45 7.47 8.36 -8.74
CA ILE A 45 6.46 9.40 -8.80
C ILE A 45 6.41 9.99 -10.21
N TYR A 46 5.23 10.43 -10.63
CA TYR A 46 5.11 11.29 -11.79
C TYR A 46 5.42 12.73 -11.39
N VAL A 47 6.24 13.41 -12.18
CA VAL A 47 6.59 14.83 -12.00
C VAL A 47 6.18 15.57 -13.26
N TRP A 48 5.51 16.72 -13.08
CA TRP A 48 5.18 17.61 -14.18
C TRP A 48 6.42 18.42 -14.56
N THR A 49 6.85 18.32 -15.81
CA THR A 49 8.02 19.05 -16.33
C THR A 49 7.68 20.41 -16.94
N GLY A 50 6.40 20.78 -16.93
CA GLY A 50 5.89 21.97 -17.64
C GLY A 50 5.21 21.62 -18.97
N ALA A 51 5.56 20.49 -19.58
CA ALA A 51 4.98 20.02 -20.84
C ALA A 51 4.40 18.60 -20.74
N THR A 52 5.03 17.73 -19.97
CA THR A 52 4.65 16.32 -19.84
C THR A 52 4.76 15.85 -18.41
N TRP A 53 3.96 14.85 -18.07
CA TRP A 53 4.18 14.04 -16.88
C TRP A 53 5.24 12.99 -17.18
N GLU A 54 6.34 13.02 -16.43
CA GLU A 54 7.42 12.05 -16.54
C GLU A 54 7.51 11.20 -15.28
N LEU A 55 7.66 9.88 -15.45
CA LEU A 55 7.87 8.97 -14.33
C LEU A 55 9.34 9.03 -13.87
N SER A 56 9.56 9.18 -12.56
CA SER A 56 10.90 9.19 -12.00
C SER A 56 11.64 7.88 -12.29
N ARG A 57 12.92 7.97 -12.70
CA ARG A 57 13.77 6.79 -12.93
C ARG A 57 13.98 5.99 -11.64
N ASN A 58 14.27 6.72 -10.57
CA ASN A 58 14.59 6.17 -9.26
C ASN A 58 13.38 6.21 -8.32
N ARG A 59 13.39 5.33 -7.31
CA ARG A 59 12.46 5.41 -6.18
C ARG A 59 12.88 6.53 -5.24
N VAL A 60 12.00 7.50 -5.06
CA VAL A 60 12.21 8.66 -4.20
C VAL A 60 11.48 8.45 -2.86
N PRO A 61 11.97 9.05 -1.76
CA PRO A 61 11.19 9.13 -0.54
C PRO A 61 9.91 9.92 -0.78
N VAL A 62 8.78 9.38 -0.31
CA VAL A 62 7.49 10.07 -0.32
C VAL A 62 7.26 10.63 1.08
N PRO A 63 6.98 11.94 1.23
CA PRO A 63 6.70 12.53 2.53
C PRO A 63 5.55 11.81 3.24
N GLU A 64 5.73 11.54 4.54
CA GLU A 64 4.70 10.91 5.35
C GLU A 64 3.40 11.74 5.34
N GLY A 65 2.26 11.06 5.26
CA GLY A 65 0.94 11.68 5.25
C GLY A 65 0.51 12.25 3.90
N MET A 66 1.38 12.25 2.88
CA MET A 66 1.04 12.67 1.52
C MET A 66 -0.04 11.75 0.92
N TYR A 67 -1.01 12.35 0.23
CA TYR A 67 -2.02 11.58 -0.50
C TYR A 67 -1.45 11.07 -1.82
N ILE A 68 -1.71 9.79 -2.07
CA ILE A 68 -1.36 9.06 -3.28
C ILE A 68 -2.66 8.67 -3.93
N TRP A 69 -2.80 9.09 -5.18
CA TRP A 69 -3.95 8.79 -6.01
C TRP A 69 -3.50 7.89 -7.16
N ASP A 70 -4.33 6.91 -7.53
CA ASP A 70 -4.14 6.21 -8.78
C ASP A 70 -4.57 7.15 -9.91
N ALA A 71 -3.58 7.71 -10.61
CA ALA A 71 -3.82 8.65 -11.69
C ALA A 71 -4.68 8.08 -12.84
N GLY A 72 -4.97 6.77 -12.82
CA GLY A 72 -5.61 6.08 -13.92
C GLY A 72 -4.72 6.09 -15.17
N ASP A 73 -5.24 5.54 -16.26
CA ASP A 73 -4.70 5.77 -17.60
C ASP A 73 -5.41 6.99 -18.22
N PRO A 74 -4.71 8.05 -18.68
CA PRO A 74 -3.38 8.50 -18.30
C PRO A 74 -3.40 9.85 -17.53
N ALA A 75 -2.29 10.12 -16.84
CA ALA A 75 -1.99 11.33 -16.05
C ALA A 75 -2.79 12.62 -16.40
N PRO A 76 -3.28 13.36 -15.38
CA PRO A 76 -4.15 14.53 -15.56
C PRO A 76 -3.50 15.54 -16.50
N GLY A 77 -4.06 15.66 -17.71
CA GLY A 77 -3.50 16.46 -18.80
C GLY A 77 -3.43 15.76 -20.17
N ARG A 78 -3.76 14.46 -20.28
CA ARG A 78 -3.89 13.79 -21.60
C ARG A 78 -5.27 13.94 -22.26
N GLU A 79 -6.32 14.30 -21.52
CA GLU A 79 -7.70 14.37 -22.05
C GLU A 79 -8.30 15.79 -22.13
N GLN A 80 -7.66 16.83 -21.59
CA GLN A 80 -8.18 18.22 -21.65
C GLN A 80 -7.92 18.93 -23.00
N GLY A 81 -7.69 18.17 -24.07
CA GLY A 81 -7.53 18.67 -25.44
C GLY A 81 -8.69 18.30 -26.37
N ALA A 82 -9.74 17.63 -25.88
CA ALA A 82 -10.94 17.35 -26.64
C ALA A 82 -12.16 17.93 -25.91
N GLU A 83 -12.53 19.14 -26.35
CA GLU A 83 -13.91 19.62 -26.47
C GLU A 83 -14.80 19.57 -25.22
N GLN A 84 -14.99 20.73 -24.59
CA GLN A 84 -16.28 21.06 -23.96
C GLN A 84 -16.75 22.42 -24.51
N PRO A 85 -18.07 22.56 -24.76
CA PRO A 85 -18.67 23.47 -25.75
C PRO A 85 -18.54 24.97 -25.46
#